data_AF-A0A5R9DWL1-F1
#
_entry.id   AF-A0A5R9DWL1-F1
#
_cell.length_a   1.000
_cell.length_b   1.000
_cell.length_c   1.000
_cell.angle_alpha   90.00
_cell.angle_beta   90.00
_cell.angle_gamma   90.00
#
_symmetry.space_group_name_H-M   'P 1'
#
loop_
_entity.id
_entity.type
_entity.pdbx_description
1 polymer ?
#
loop_
_entity_poly.entity_id
_entity_poly.type
_entity_poly.pdbx_seq_one_letter_code
_entity_poly.pdbx_strand_id
1 'polypeptide(L)'
;MNASDPHVNAFAEIFGDPPADYAVPVDWAAVESWLGTSLPAHYKAIAAAYGPLDIGAWLWLHMPCVNRGWFDYGAWVQQTRRDAPGVLPFGATRTADTLYWDTTTSDDPDQWPVVMHCQDDENAGRDPWRRFATPLVPTLARLVADGMRPVAARSGMQTDLEHTPWTPPPRRPEPTAQQRAALTTGSGLETLTALVTLLLNCLQRHGQVGMIVGAVVLSAPAAGGWRGVHAAGGIAVHS
;
A
#
# COMPACT_ATOMS: atom_id res chain seq x y z
N MET A 1 -21.71 3.89 -30.31
CA MET A 1 -22.21 2.90 -29.35
C MET A 1 -21.01 2.07 -28.93
N ASN A 2 -20.35 2.44 -27.83
CA ASN A 2 -19.25 1.62 -27.31
C ASN A 2 -19.86 0.36 -26.73
N ALA A 3 -19.35 -0.82 -27.10
CA ALA A 3 -19.71 -2.06 -26.44
C ALA A 3 -19.45 -1.88 -24.94
N SER A 4 -20.47 -2.12 -24.11
CA SER A 4 -20.34 -2.03 -22.66
C SER A 4 -19.26 -2.98 -22.18
N ASP A 5 -18.26 -2.47 -21.46
CA ASP A 5 -17.14 -3.26 -20.96
C ASP A 5 -17.66 -4.43 -20.09
N PRO A 6 -17.33 -5.70 -20.41
CA PRO A 6 -17.86 -6.85 -19.70
C PRO A 6 -17.52 -6.84 -18.20
N HIS A 7 -16.38 -6.23 -17.81
CA HIS A 7 -16.01 -6.10 -16.42
C HIS A 7 -16.89 -5.08 -15.68
N VAL A 8 -17.27 -3.99 -16.36
CA VAL A 8 -18.19 -2.99 -15.81
C VAL A 8 -19.60 -3.59 -15.68
N ASN A 9 -20.05 -4.37 -16.66
CA ASN A 9 -21.36 -5.03 -16.60
C ASN A 9 -21.45 -6.01 -15.42
N ALA A 10 -20.45 -6.86 -15.23
CA ALA A 10 -20.44 -7.83 -14.12
C ALA A 10 -20.46 -7.14 -12.75
N PHE A 11 -19.82 -5.97 -12.62
CA PHE A 11 -19.90 -5.17 -11.40
C PHE A 11 -21.28 -4.51 -11.24
N ALA A 12 -21.84 -3.96 -12.33
CA ALA A 12 -23.14 -3.29 -12.35
C ALA A 12 -24.29 -4.25 -12.01
N GLU A 13 -24.20 -5.53 -12.39
CA GLU A 13 -25.16 -6.57 -12.02
C GLU A 13 -25.30 -6.73 -10.49
N ILE A 14 -24.23 -6.46 -9.75
CA ILE A 14 -24.21 -6.58 -8.29
C ILE A 14 -24.55 -5.24 -7.63
N PHE A 15 -23.98 -4.14 -8.11
CA PHE A 15 -23.96 -2.86 -7.38
C PHE A 15 -24.75 -1.72 -8.04
N GLY A 16 -25.36 -1.97 -9.21
CA GLY A 16 -26.05 -0.98 -10.03
C GLY A 16 -25.12 -0.22 -10.96
N ASP A 17 -25.71 0.57 -11.86
CA ASP A 17 -24.99 1.32 -12.89
C ASP A 17 -24.01 2.35 -12.32
N PRO A 18 -22.93 2.69 -13.06
CA PRO A 18 -22.01 3.73 -12.64
C PRO A 18 -22.71 5.09 -12.52
N PRO A 19 -22.27 5.94 -11.57
CA PRO A 19 -22.71 7.32 -11.49
C PRO A 19 -22.55 8.06 -12.83
N ALA A 20 -23.47 8.98 -13.13
CA ALA A 20 -23.46 9.73 -14.40
C ALA A 20 -22.33 10.77 -14.52
N ASP A 21 -21.64 11.08 -13.42
CA ASP A 21 -20.52 12.01 -13.37
C ASP A 21 -19.19 11.34 -13.78
N TYR A 22 -18.27 12.15 -14.33
CA TYR A 22 -17.01 11.64 -14.86
C TYR A 22 -16.09 11.14 -13.73
N ALA A 23 -15.53 9.93 -13.88
CA ALA A 23 -14.48 9.43 -13.00
C ALA A 23 -13.14 10.14 -13.28
N VAL A 24 -12.36 10.42 -12.23
CA VAL A 24 -11.03 11.04 -12.36
C VAL A 24 -10.16 10.20 -13.32
N PRO A 25 -9.50 10.83 -14.31
CA PRO A 25 -8.68 10.09 -15.27
C PRO A 25 -7.45 9.52 -14.57
N VAL A 26 -7.11 8.26 -14.87
CA VAL A 26 -5.94 7.57 -14.30
C VAL A 26 -4.94 7.25 -15.41
N ASP A 27 -3.68 7.64 -15.22
CA ASP A 27 -2.58 7.18 -16.07
C ASP A 27 -2.13 5.78 -15.61
N TRP A 28 -2.78 4.75 -16.16
CA TRP A 28 -2.49 3.36 -15.80
C TRP A 28 -1.06 2.94 -16.13
N ALA A 29 -0.48 3.48 -17.20
CA ALA A 29 0.90 3.15 -17.57
C ALA A 29 1.89 3.67 -16.52
N ALA A 30 1.68 4.89 -16.01
CA ALA A 30 2.47 5.42 -14.90
C ALA A 30 2.27 4.62 -13.61
N VAL A 31 1.03 4.23 -13.29
CA VAL A 31 0.69 3.43 -12.10
C VAL A 31 1.36 2.05 -12.15
N GLU A 32 1.18 1.29 -13.23
CA GLU A 32 1.73 -0.05 -13.38
C GLU A 32 3.27 -0.01 -13.45
N SER A 33 3.82 0.98 -14.16
CA SER A 33 5.26 1.25 -14.17
C SER A 33 5.78 1.49 -12.77
N TRP A 34 5.07 2.25 -11.91
CA TRP A 34 5.45 2.54 -10.52
C TRP A 34 5.21 1.38 -9.55
N LEU A 35 4.20 0.55 -9.77
CA LEU A 35 3.96 -0.67 -9.00
C LEU A 35 4.93 -1.80 -9.36
N GLY A 36 5.48 -1.76 -10.58
CA GLY A 36 6.38 -2.78 -11.12
C GLY A 36 5.63 -4.02 -11.63
N THR A 37 4.31 -3.91 -11.81
CA THR A 37 3.44 -4.99 -12.28
C THR A 37 2.20 -4.40 -12.93
N SER A 38 1.61 -5.13 -13.87
CA SER A 38 0.27 -4.84 -14.39
C SER A 38 -0.80 -5.05 -13.32
N LEU A 39 -1.92 -4.35 -13.47
CA LEU A 39 -3.10 -4.49 -12.62
C LEU A 39 -4.22 -5.23 -13.36
N PRO A 40 -5.14 -5.88 -12.61
CA PRO A 40 -6.27 -6.58 -13.23
C PRO A 40 -7.11 -5.64 -14.10
N ALA A 41 -7.53 -6.12 -15.28
CA ALA A 41 -8.30 -5.35 -16.25
C ALA A 41 -9.64 -4.88 -15.65
N HIS A 42 -10.29 -5.77 -14.89
CA HIS A 42 -11.55 -5.45 -14.23
C HIS A 42 -11.43 -4.32 -13.21
N TYR A 43 -10.34 -4.26 -12.45
CA TYR A 43 -10.10 -3.16 -11.51
C TYR A 43 -9.94 -1.83 -12.25
N LYS A 44 -9.17 -1.80 -13.35
CA LYS A 44 -8.99 -0.60 -14.18
C LYS A 44 -10.29 -0.14 -14.84
N ALA A 45 -11.12 -1.09 -15.29
CA ALA A 45 -12.43 -0.80 -15.87
C ALA A 45 -13.42 -0.24 -14.83
N ILE A 46 -13.49 -0.85 -13.64
CA ILE A 46 -14.31 -0.35 -12.52
C ILE A 46 -13.85 1.04 -12.10
N ALA A 47 -12.53 1.24 -11.96
CA ALA A 47 -11.95 2.55 -11.66
C ALA A 47 -12.34 3.63 -12.68
N ALA A 48 -12.27 3.31 -13.97
CA ALA A 48 -12.61 4.25 -15.04
C ALA A 48 -14.10 4.59 -15.11
N ALA A 49 -14.99 3.68 -14.69
CA ALA A 49 -16.43 3.89 -14.72
C ALA A 49 -16.98 4.49 -13.40
N TYR A 50 -16.54 3.98 -12.27
CA TYR A 50 -17.07 4.29 -10.94
C TYR A 50 -16.18 5.20 -10.11
N GLY A 51 -14.92 5.40 -10.51
CA GLY A 51 -13.90 6.04 -9.68
C GLY A 51 -13.75 5.36 -8.32
N PRO A 52 -13.34 6.11 -7.29
CA PRO A 52 -13.18 5.56 -5.96
C PRO A 52 -14.50 5.27 -5.27
N LEU A 53 -14.59 4.10 -4.64
CA LEU A 53 -15.86 3.56 -4.18
C LEU A 53 -15.89 3.28 -2.68
N ASP A 54 -17.09 3.48 -2.14
CA ASP A 54 -17.57 2.89 -0.91
C ASP A 54 -18.60 1.81 -1.26
N ILE A 55 -18.31 0.57 -0.89
CA ILE A 55 -19.08 -0.61 -1.21
C ILE A 55 -19.72 -1.14 0.07
N GLY A 56 -21.04 -1.26 0.04
CA GLY A 56 -21.86 -1.79 1.13
C GLY A 56 -21.83 -0.97 2.41
N ALA A 57 -21.36 0.29 2.37
CA ALA A 57 -21.04 1.09 3.55
C ALA A 57 -20.03 0.40 4.50
N TRP A 58 -19.15 -0.44 3.94
CA TRP A 58 -18.19 -1.22 4.71
C TRP A 58 -16.79 -1.24 4.08
N LEU A 59 -16.69 -1.38 2.76
CA LEU A 59 -15.42 -1.53 2.05
C LEU A 59 -15.10 -0.29 1.22
N TRP A 60 -13.89 0.22 1.35
CA TRP A 60 -13.33 1.23 0.46
C TRP A 60 -12.47 0.54 -0.60
N LEU A 61 -12.84 0.76 -1.86
CA LEU A 61 -12.01 0.38 -3.00
C LEU A 61 -11.14 1.59 -3.34
N HIS A 62 -9.86 1.50 -3.01
CA HIS A 62 -8.90 2.57 -3.27
C HIS A 62 -8.53 2.62 -4.74
N MET A 63 -8.19 3.81 -5.22
CA MET A 63 -7.82 4.09 -6.60
C MET A 63 -6.58 4.99 -6.63
N PRO A 64 -5.85 5.05 -7.76
CA PRO A 64 -4.71 5.96 -7.89
C PRO A 64 -5.18 7.42 -7.99
N CYS A 65 -5.31 8.06 -6.83
CA CYS A 65 -5.77 9.44 -6.68
C CYS A 65 -5.17 10.10 -5.43
N VAL A 66 -5.31 11.43 -5.36
CA VAL A 66 -4.99 12.24 -4.19
C VAL A 66 -6.25 12.95 -3.71
N ASN A 67 -6.48 12.88 -2.40
CA ASN A 67 -7.33 13.82 -1.68
C ASN A 67 -6.43 14.65 -0.74
N ARG A 68 -6.44 15.97 -0.92
CA ARG A 68 -5.53 16.88 -0.19
C ARG A 68 -5.71 16.78 1.32
N GLY A 69 -4.67 16.26 1.99
CA GLY A 69 -4.58 16.20 3.45
C GLY A 69 -5.15 14.94 4.08
N TRP A 70 -5.81 14.06 3.31
CA TRP A 70 -6.43 12.85 3.83
C TRP A 70 -5.90 11.55 3.22
N PHE A 71 -5.73 11.51 1.90
CA PHE A 71 -5.35 10.27 1.22
C PHE A 71 -4.39 10.52 0.06
N ASP A 72 -3.28 9.80 0.09
CA ASP A 72 -2.36 9.66 -1.04
C ASP A 72 -2.19 8.18 -1.35
N TYR A 73 -2.57 7.77 -2.56
CA TYR A 73 -2.50 6.38 -2.99
C TYR A 73 -1.07 5.80 -2.88
N GLY A 74 -0.05 6.58 -3.23
CA GLY A 74 1.34 6.16 -3.17
C GLY A 74 1.82 5.92 -1.75
N ALA A 75 1.53 6.86 -0.84
CA ALA A 75 1.87 6.74 0.56
C ALA A 75 1.16 5.54 1.22
N TRP A 76 -0.13 5.35 0.92
CA TRP A 76 -0.91 4.22 1.40
C TRP A 76 -0.35 2.88 0.91
N VAL A 77 -0.16 2.71 -0.41
CA VAL A 77 0.42 1.47 -0.98
C VAL A 77 1.80 1.17 -0.38
N GLN A 78 2.68 2.17 -0.24
CA GLN A 78 4.01 1.97 0.32
C GLN A 78 4.00 1.59 1.80
N GLN A 79 3.08 2.14 2.60
CA GLN A 79 2.91 1.75 3.99
C GLN A 79 2.41 0.32 4.07
N THR A 80 1.32 0.01 3.37
CA THR A 80 0.67 -1.28 3.44
C THR A 80 1.52 -2.42 2.88
N ARG A 81 2.34 -2.19 1.85
CA ARG A 81 3.32 -3.18 1.36
C ARG A 81 4.47 -3.44 2.34
N ARG A 82 4.81 -2.48 3.22
CA ARG A 82 5.80 -2.69 4.28
C ARG A 82 5.25 -3.62 5.36
N ASP A 83 3.97 -3.46 5.67
CA ASP A 83 3.30 -4.26 6.70
C ASP A 83 3.01 -5.68 6.21
N ALA A 84 2.73 -5.86 4.91
CA ALA A 84 2.51 -7.16 4.28
C ALA A 84 3.28 -7.29 2.95
N PRO A 85 4.55 -7.74 2.98
CA PRO A 85 5.34 -7.95 1.76
C PRO A 85 4.81 -9.15 0.95
N GLY A 86 4.84 -9.04 -0.37
CA GLY A 86 4.45 -10.12 -1.31
C GLY A 86 2.99 -10.07 -1.78
N VAL A 87 2.18 -9.18 -1.22
CA VAL A 87 0.79 -8.94 -1.64
C VAL A 87 0.60 -7.48 -2.06
N LEU A 88 -0.34 -7.22 -2.97
CA LEU A 88 -0.61 -5.88 -3.50
C LEU A 88 -1.91 -5.32 -2.95
N PRO A 89 -1.89 -4.27 -2.11
CA PRO A 89 -3.09 -3.72 -1.52
C PRO A 89 -3.95 -2.96 -2.54
N PHE A 90 -5.27 -3.06 -2.40
CA PHE A 90 -6.23 -2.35 -3.25
C PHE A 90 -7.46 -1.80 -2.53
N GLY A 91 -7.73 -2.25 -1.30
CA GLY A 91 -8.89 -1.80 -0.55
C GLY A 91 -8.68 -1.92 0.95
N ALA A 92 -9.58 -1.30 1.70
CA ALA A 92 -9.64 -1.43 3.14
C ALA A 92 -11.10 -1.46 3.60
N THR A 93 -11.37 -2.04 4.76
CA THR A 93 -12.68 -1.99 5.40
C THR A 93 -12.71 -0.87 6.43
N ARG A 94 -13.92 -0.46 6.83
CA ARG A 94 -14.11 0.46 7.96
C ARG A 94 -13.64 -0.10 9.30
N THR A 95 -13.46 -1.42 9.39
CA THR A 95 -12.97 -2.16 10.56
C THR A 95 -11.44 -2.33 10.55
N ALA A 96 -10.74 -1.54 9.72
CA ALA A 96 -9.28 -1.57 9.57
C ALA A 96 -8.71 -2.85 8.95
N ASP A 97 -9.55 -3.69 8.33
CA ASP A 97 -9.05 -4.81 7.53
C ASP A 97 -8.52 -4.28 6.21
N THR A 98 -7.49 -4.93 5.66
CA THR A 98 -6.91 -4.54 4.37
C THR A 98 -7.08 -5.65 3.35
N LEU A 99 -7.48 -5.29 2.14
CA LEU A 99 -7.64 -6.20 1.01
C LEU A 99 -6.47 -6.09 0.05
N TYR A 100 -6.03 -7.25 -0.43
CA TYR A 100 -4.89 -7.39 -1.31
C TYR A 100 -5.16 -8.38 -2.44
N TRP A 101 -4.46 -8.21 -3.55
CA TRP A 101 -4.24 -9.26 -4.53
C TRP A 101 -3.00 -10.07 -4.14
N ASP A 102 -3.12 -11.39 -4.17
CA ASP A 102 -1.97 -12.28 -4.05
C ASP A 102 -1.30 -12.48 -5.42
N THR A 103 -0.29 -11.65 -5.68
CA THR A 103 0.43 -11.60 -6.94
C THR A 103 1.36 -12.80 -7.15
N THR A 104 1.49 -13.69 -6.17
CA THR A 104 2.39 -14.85 -6.25
C THR A 104 1.74 -16.08 -6.89
N THR A 105 0.43 -16.04 -7.08
CA THR A 105 -0.37 -17.21 -7.51
C THR A 105 -0.45 -17.38 -9.03
N SER A 106 -0.19 -16.31 -9.80
CA SER A 106 -0.32 -16.30 -11.25
C SER A 106 0.47 -15.14 -11.86
N ASP A 107 1.02 -15.34 -13.05
CA ASP A 107 1.60 -14.26 -13.87
C ASP A 107 0.52 -13.42 -14.59
N ASP A 108 -0.72 -13.93 -14.68
CA ASP A 108 -1.88 -13.20 -15.20
C ASP A 108 -2.59 -12.45 -14.06
N PRO A 109 -2.59 -11.10 -14.06
CA PRO A 109 -3.24 -10.29 -13.03
C PRO A 109 -4.75 -10.52 -12.91
N ASP A 110 -5.43 -10.90 -13.99
CA ASP A 110 -6.87 -11.13 -13.94
C ASP A 110 -7.26 -12.38 -13.15
N GLN A 111 -6.28 -13.24 -12.84
CA GLN A 111 -6.46 -14.44 -12.01
C GLN A 111 -6.05 -14.25 -10.55
N TRP A 112 -5.50 -13.08 -10.16
CA TRP A 112 -5.03 -12.91 -8.79
C TRP A 112 -6.18 -13.00 -7.78
N PRO A 113 -6.08 -13.91 -6.80
CA PRO A 113 -7.11 -14.05 -5.79
C PRO A 113 -7.01 -12.90 -4.79
N VAL A 114 -8.17 -12.53 -4.26
CA VAL A 114 -8.26 -11.60 -3.15
C VAL A 114 -7.89 -12.33 -1.85
N VAL A 115 -7.08 -11.66 -1.05
CA VAL A 115 -6.81 -11.99 0.36
C VAL A 115 -7.11 -10.77 1.22
N MET A 116 -7.54 -11.00 2.45
CA MET A 116 -7.83 -9.95 3.41
C MET A 116 -7.05 -10.21 4.70
N HIS A 117 -6.37 -9.18 5.18
CA HIS A 117 -5.77 -9.15 6.50
C HIS A 117 -6.79 -8.59 7.49
N CYS A 118 -7.25 -9.43 8.41
CA CYS A 118 -8.31 -9.14 9.36
C CYS A 118 -7.70 -8.65 10.69
N GLN A 119 -7.88 -7.37 11.01
CA GLN A 119 -7.20 -6.77 12.16
C GLN A 119 -7.71 -7.36 13.49
N ASP A 120 -9.00 -7.69 13.57
CA ASP A 120 -9.61 -8.30 14.75
C ASP A 120 -9.10 -9.72 15.02
N ASP A 121 -8.79 -10.48 13.97
CA ASP A 121 -8.19 -11.82 14.11
C ASP A 121 -6.75 -11.71 14.60
N GLU A 122 -5.97 -10.75 14.08
CA GLU A 122 -4.62 -10.46 14.57
C GLU A 122 -4.63 -10.08 16.06
N ASN A 123 -5.50 -9.14 16.43
CA ASN A 123 -5.65 -8.67 17.82
C ASN A 123 -6.05 -9.80 18.77
N ALA A 124 -6.79 -10.78 18.27
CA ALA A 124 -7.20 -11.96 19.03
C ALA A 124 -6.18 -13.12 18.97
N GLY A 125 -5.03 -12.96 18.31
CA GLY A 125 -3.99 -13.97 18.17
C GLY A 125 -4.38 -15.16 17.28
N ARG A 126 -5.34 -14.98 16.36
CA ARG A 126 -5.73 -15.96 15.33
C ARG A 126 -4.97 -15.71 14.03
N ASP A 127 -5.10 -16.61 13.05
CA ASP A 127 -4.60 -16.34 11.69
C ASP A 127 -5.36 -15.14 11.11
N PRO A 128 -4.70 -13.99 10.84
CA PRO A 128 -5.38 -12.81 10.33
C PRO A 128 -5.71 -12.91 8.85
N TRP A 129 -5.17 -13.90 8.13
CA TRP A 129 -5.29 -13.98 6.68
C TRP A 129 -6.50 -14.77 6.22
N ARG A 130 -7.54 -14.06 5.79
CA ARG A 130 -8.67 -14.65 5.08
C ARG A 130 -8.39 -14.74 3.59
N ARG A 131 -8.40 -15.95 3.05
CA ARG A 131 -8.11 -16.23 1.63
C ARG A 131 -9.41 -16.58 0.90
N PHE A 132 -9.76 -15.82 -0.14
CA PHE A 132 -10.99 -16.04 -0.89
C PHE A 132 -10.81 -16.99 -2.07
N ALA A 133 -9.57 -17.13 -2.57
CA ALA A 133 -9.21 -17.94 -3.74
C ALA A 133 -9.92 -17.52 -5.04
N THR A 134 -10.47 -16.30 -5.08
CA THR A 134 -11.22 -15.76 -6.21
C THR A 134 -10.79 -14.33 -6.54
N PRO A 135 -10.88 -13.88 -7.81
CA PRO A 135 -10.65 -12.49 -8.19
C PRO A 135 -11.64 -11.50 -7.55
N LEU A 136 -11.48 -10.19 -7.81
CA LEU A 136 -12.24 -9.14 -7.13
C LEU A 136 -13.76 -9.30 -7.23
N VAL A 137 -14.31 -9.38 -8.44
CA VAL A 137 -15.77 -9.34 -8.63
C VAL A 137 -16.46 -10.57 -8.01
N PRO A 138 -16.00 -11.82 -8.22
CA PRO A 138 -16.57 -12.96 -7.51
C PRO A 138 -16.41 -12.89 -5.98
N THR A 139 -15.31 -12.30 -5.49
CA THR A 139 -15.12 -12.08 -4.05
C THR A 139 -16.15 -11.10 -3.50
N LEU A 140 -16.40 -9.99 -4.19
CA LEU A 140 -17.43 -9.03 -3.81
C LEU A 140 -18.83 -9.65 -3.85
N ALA A 141 -19.14 -10.48 -4.87
CA ALA A 141 -20.40 -11.22 -4.93
C ALA A 141 -20.58 -12.14 -3.72
N ARG A 142 -19.51 -12.84 -3.31
CA ARG A 142 -19.51 -13.68 -2.10
C ARG A 142 -19.73 -12.86 -0.83
N LEU A 143 -19.06 -11.71 -0.70
CA LEU A 143 -19.25 -10.82 0.45
C LEU A 143 -20.70 -10.30 0.52
N VAL A 144 -21.33 -10.01 -0.61
CA VAL A 144 -22.77 -9.67 -0.67
C VAL A 144 -23.63 -10.84 -0.21
N ALA A 145 -23.35 -12.06 -0.69
CA ALA A 145 -24.06 -13.26 -0.25
C ALA A 145 -23.90 -13.52 1.27
N ASP A 146 -22.75 -13.15 1.83
CA ASP A 146 -22.43 -13.25 3.26
C ASP A 146 -23.01 -12.07 4.10
N GLY A 147 -23.73 -11.11 3.47
CA GLY A 147 -24.47 -10.05 4.16
C GLY A 147 -23.99 -8.61 3.91
N MET A 148 -22.96 -8.40 3.08
CA MET A 148 -22.58 -7.04 2.65
C MET A 148 -23.70 -6.45 1.79
N ARG A 149 -24.04 -5.17 2.01
CA ARG A 149 -25.08 -4.51 1.20
C ARG A 149 -24.61 -4.36 -0.26
N PRO A 150 -25.43 -4.70 -1.26
CA PRO A 150 -25.09 -4.56 -2.67
C PRO A 150 -25.28 -3.11 -3.15
N VAL A 151 -24.57 -2.17 -2.53
CA VAL A 151 -24.63 -0.75 -2.90
C VAL A 151 -23.21 -0.24 -3.11
N ALA A 152 -22.93 0.37 -4.25
CA ALA A 152 -21.72 1.14 -4.47
C ALA A 152 -22.05 2.63 -4.52
N ALA A 153 -21.28 3.45 -3.81
CA ALA A 153 -21.38 4.89 -3.83
C ALA A 153 -19.97 5.50 -3.98
N ARG A 154 -19.89 6.75 -4.46
CA ARG A 154 -18.62 7.49 -4.45
C ARG A 154 -18.10 7.57 -3.01
N SER A 155 -16.82 7.28 -2.83
CA SER A 155 -16.23 7.28 -1.49
C SER A 155 -16.27 8.69 -0.88
N GLY A 156 -16.90 8.81 0.29
CA GLY A 156 -16.91 10.03 1.10
C GLY A 156 -15.51 10.46 1.57
N MET A 157 -14.55 9.53 1.64
CA MET A 157 -13.14 9.85 1.91
C MET A 157 -12.46 10.57 0.74
N GLN A 158 -13.14 10.67 -0.40
CA GLN A 158 -12.61 11.07 -1.68
C GLN A 158 -13.58 12.03 -2.40
N THR A 159 -14.21 12.94 -1.65
CA THR A 159 -15.13 13.96 -2.19
C THR A 159 -14.42 15.16 -2.81
N ASP A 160 -13.16 15.40 -2.44
CA ASP A 160 -12.32 16.52 -2.91
C ASP A 160 -11.07 16.00 -3.65
N LEU A 161 -11.30 15.13 -4.64
CA LEU A 161 -10.21 14.60 -5.46
C LEU A 161 -9.61 15.68 -6.34
N GLU A 162 -8.29 15.64 -6.50
CA GLU A 162 -7.67 16.36 -7.59
C GLU A 162 -8.18 15.80 -8.92
N HIS A 163 -8.64 16.68 -9.82
CA HIS A 163 -9.15 16.30 -11.15
C HIS A 163 -8.05 15.90 -12.14
N THR A 164 -6.80 15.92 -11.70
CA THR A 164 -5.63 15.52 -12.49
C THR A 164 -5.26 14.06 -12.20
N PRO A 165 -4.72 13.33 -13.19
CA PRO A 165 -4.19 12.00 -12.95
C PRO A 165 -3.18 11.98 -11.80
N TRP A 166 -3.30 10.98 -10.94
CA TRP A 166 -2.35 10.77 -9.86
C TRP A 166 -0.93 10.63 -10.40
N THR A 167 -0.01 11.38 -9.81
CA THR A 167 1.41 11.33 -10.15
C THR A 167 2.13 10.42 -9.16
N PRO A 168 2.78 9.33 -9.61
CA PRO A 168 3.47 8.44 -8.70
C PRO A 168 4.62 9.13 -7.94
N PRO A 169 4.79 8.87 -6.63
CA PRO A 169 5.92 9.40 -5.89
C PRO A 169 7.23 8.80 -6.42
N PRO A 170 8.35 9.52 -6.29
CA PRO A 170 9.64 9.01 -6.74
C PRO A 170 9.95 7.67 -6.08
N ARG A 171 10.33 6.69 -6.90
CA ARG A 171 10.76 5.39 -6.40
C ARG A 171 12.06 5.56 -5.62
N ARG A 172 12.20 4.79 -4.54
CA ARG A 172 13.50 4.61 -3.91
C ARG A 172 14.45 4.05 -4.97
N PRO A 173 15.63 4.65 -5.19
CA PRO A 173 16.58 4.12 -6.15
C PRO A 173 16.97 2.68 -5.78
N GLU A 174 17.02 1.81 -6.79
CA GLU A 174 17.47 0.44 -6.65
C GLU A 174 18.86 0.39 -6.02
N PRO A 175 19.12 -0.48 -5.03
CA PRO A 175 20.45 -0.62 -4.47
C PRO A 175 21.45 -1.05 -5.55
N THR A 176 22.58 -0.35 -5.60
CA THR A 176 23.68 -0.67 -6.52
C THR A 176 24.21 -2.08 -6.28
N ALA A 177 24.94 -2.65 -7.24
CA ALA A 177 25.53 -3.98 -7.08
C ALA A 177 26.42 -4.08 -5.81
N GLN A 178 27.15 -3.01 -5.49
CA GLN A 178 27.94 -2.91 -4.28
C GLN A 178 27.07 -2.89 -3.01
N GLN A 179 25.93 -2.19 -3.03
CA GLN A 179 24.99 -2.16 -1.91
C GLN A 179 24.27 -3.49 -1.72
N ARG A 180 23.92 -4.19 -2.81
CA ARG A 180 23.37 -5.55 -2.77
C ARG A 180 24.36 -6.56 -2.20
N ALA A 181 25.64 -6.46 -2.57
CA ALA A 181 26.70 -7.27 -1.96
C ALA A 181 26.81 -6.96 -0.45
N ALA A 182 26.82 -5.69 -0.06
CA ALA A 182 26.88 -5.30 1.35
C ALA A 182 25.68 -5.83 2.18
N LEU A 183 24.46 -5.86 1.62
CA LEU A 183 23.27 -6.39 2.29
C LEU A 183 23.26 -7.92 2.43
N THR A 184 23.96 -8.65 1.56
CA THR A 184 23.91 -10.12 1.51
C THR A 184 25.12 -10.79 2.13
N THR A 185 26.29 -10.14 2.11
CA THR A 185 27.56 -10.71 2.60
C THR A 185 28.31 -9.81 3.57
N GLY A 186 27.84 -8.58 3.78
CA GLY A 186 28.49 -7.59 4.63
C GLY A 186 28.22 -7.79 6.12
N SER A 187 29.25 -7.60 6.95
CA SER A 187 29.11 -7.47 8.40
C SER A 187 30.01 -6.32 8.89
N GLY A 188 29.53 -5.53 9.86
CA GLY A 188 30.33 -4.48 10.50
C GLY A 188 30.20 -3.08 9.89
N LEU A 189 31.09 -2.18 10.33
CA LEU A 189 31.00 -0.73 10.13
C LEU A 189 31.08 -0.31 8.65
N GLU A 190 31.83 -1.03 7.80
CA GLU A 190 31.93 -0.72 6.37
C GLU A 190 30.60 -0.94 5.64
N THR A 191 29.84 -1.97 6.04
CA THR A 191 28.49 -2.24 5.51
C THR A 191 27.52 -1.13 5.93
N LEU A 192 27.59 -0.69 7.19
CA LEU A 192 26.80 0.44 7.68
C LEU A 192 27.17 1.73 6.97
N THR A 193 28.44 2.03 6.74
CA THR A 193 28.88 3.24 6.02
C THR A 193 28.37 3.26 4.57
N ALA A 194 28.42 2.12 3.86
CA ALA A 194 27.88 2.00 2.50
C ALA A 194 26.35 2.18 2.45
N LEU A 195 25.63 1.77 3.50
CA LEU A 195 24.18 1.96 3.64
C LEU A 195 23.82 3.37 4.13
N VAL A 196 24.65 4.03 4.95
CA VAL A 196 24.43 5.41 5.41
C VAL A 196 24.64 6.43 4.29
N THR A 197 25.52 6.15 3.33
CA THR A 197 25.60 6.94 2.08
C THR A 197 24.27 6.92 1.31
N LEU A 198 23.45 5.88 1.46
CA LEU A 198 22.10 5.76 0.88
C LEU A 198 21.13 6.78 1.51
N LEU A 199 21.18 6.95 2.83
CA LEU A 199 20.38 7.93 3.57
C LEU A 199 20.81 9.37 3.25
N LEU A 200 22.11 9.67 3.28
CA LEU A 200 22.63 11.01 3.06
C LEU A 200 22.40 11.51 1.62
N ASN A 201 22.63 10.67 0.60
CA ASN A 201 22.36 11.04 -0.79
C ASN A 201 20.87 11.19 -1.11
N CYS A 202 20.01 10.44 -0.42
CA CYS A 202 18.55 10.58 -0.54
C CYS A 202 18.08 11.91 0.08
N LEU A 203 18.61 12.25 1.27
CA LEU A 203 18.29 13.51 1.96
C LEU A 203 18.80 14.75 1.21
N GLN A 204 19.99 14.67 0.59
CA GLN A 204 20.55 15.76 -0.22
C GLN A 204 19.74 16.06 -1.50
N ARG A 205 19.09 15.07 -2.11
CA ARG A 205 18.22 15.27 -3.29
C ARG A 205 16.85 15.87 -2.95
N HIS A 206 16.41 15.76 -1.70
CA HIS A 206 15.08 16.22 -1.26
C HIS A 206 15.13 17.50 -0.39
N GLY A 207 16.28 18.17 -0.27
CA GLY A 207 16.37 19.52 0.31
C GLY A 207 16.11 19.63 1.81
N GLN A 208 16.15 18.53 2.57
CA GLN A 208 16.06 18.55 4.04
C GLN A 208 17.45 18.36 4.67
N VAL A 209 18.26 19.42 4.67
CA VAL A 209 19.54 19.44 5.38
C VAL A 209 19.39 20.30 6.62
N GLY A 210 19.05 19.67 7.74
CA GLY A 210 18.93 20.38 9.00
C GLY A 210 18.83 19.53 10.26
N MET A 211 19.15 18.23 10.26
CA MET A 211 19.14 17.48 11.53
C MET A 211 19.83 16.11 11.58
N ILE A 212 20.79 15.73 10.71
CA ILE A 212 21.39 14.37 10.80
C ILE A 212 22.92 14.38 10.67
N VAL A 213 23.60 15.45 11.09
CA VAL A 213 25.08 15.42 11.23
C VAL A 213 25.51 15.26 12.70
N GLY A 214 24.62 15.49 13.68
CA GLY A 214 24.97 15.44 15.10
C GLY A 214 25.01 14.04 15.73
N ALA A 215 24.27 13.06 15.21
CA ALA A 215 24.04 11.80 15.93
C ALA A 215 25.14 10.73 15.73
N VAL A 216 25.91 10.79 14.62
CA VAL A 216 26.90 9.73 14.30
C VAL A 216 28.27 10.00 14.93
N VAL A 217 28.56 11.25 15.34
CA VAL A 217 29.89 11.62 15.90
C VAL A 217 30.00 11.36 17.41
N LEU A 218 28.90 11.15 18.14
CA LEU A 218 28.91 11.07 19.61
C LEU A 218 28.94 9.63 20.20
N SER A 219 29.25 8.60 19.41
CA SER A 219 29.31 7.22 19.93
C SER A 219 30.49 6.39 19.42
N ALA A 220 31.66 7.02 19.25
CA ALA A 220 32.92 6.30 19.20
C ALA A 220 33.55 6.28 20.61
N PRO A 221 33.64 5.14 21.31
CA PRO A 221 34.41 5.07 22.53
C PRO A 221 35.91 5.07 22.21
N ALA A 222 36.65 5.96 22.87
CA ALA A 222 38.10 5.92 22.91
C ALA A 222 38.57 4.60 23.54
N ALA A 223 39.70 4.10 23.04
CA ALA A 223 40.34 2.85 23.44
C ALA A 223 40.31 2.56 24.95
N GLY A 224 39.68 1.45 25.35
CA GLY A 224 39.75 0.93 26.72
C GLY A 224 38.65 -0.05 27.10
N GLY A 225 39.00 -1.34 27.19
CA GLY A 225 38.44 -2.35 28.10
C GLY A 225 36.91 -2.57 28.17
N TRP A 226 36.45 -3.73 27.72
CA TRP A 226 35.12 -4.26 28.04
C TRP A 226 34.97 -4.52 29.54
N ARG A 227 34.03 -3.84 30.20
CA ARG A 227 33.44 -4.28 31.49
C ARG A 227 31.96 -3.91 31.59
N GLY A 228 31.12 -4.94 31.63
CA GLY A 228 29.88 -5.05 32.42
C GLY A 228 28.73 -4.09 32.13
N VAL A 229 27.67 -4.59 31.48
CA VAL A 229 26.33 -3.99 31.59
C VAL A 229 25.64 -4.61 32.80
N HIS A 230 25.55 -3.84 33.90
CA HIS A 230 24.55 -4.06 34.94
C HIS A 230 23.23 -3.41 34.51
N ALA A 231 22.15 -4.18 34.54
CA ALA A 231 20.79 -3.69 34.38
C ALA A 231 20.32 -2.99 35.67
N ALA A 232 19.80 -1.76 35.56
CA ALA A 232 18.96 -1.15 36.59
C ALA A 232 18.21 0.10 36.08
N GLY A 233 16.92 0.18 36.46
CA GLY A 233 16.11 1.41 36.50
C GLY A 233 15.20 1.58 35.29
N GLY A 234 13.87 1.61 35.39
CA GLY A 234 13.03 2.05 36.50
C GLY A 234 12.18 3.22 36.01
N ILE A 235 10.92 2.95 35.70
CA ILE A 235 9.94 3.95 35.25
C ILE A 235 9.49 4.76 36.47
N ALA A 236 9.65 6.08 36.42
CA ALA A 236 8.96 7.01 37.31
C ALA A 236 8.06 7.92 36.46
N VAL A 237 6.75 7.73 36.65
CA VAL A 237 5.68 8.63 36.23
C VAL A 237 5.66 9.79 37.22
N HIS A 238 5.52 11.02 36.74
CA HIS A 238 5.08 12.15 37.56
C HIS A 238 3.82 12.76 36.97
N SER A 239 2.88 12.97 37.89
CA SER A 239 1.60 13.65 37.76
C SER A 239 1.71 15.11 37.34
#